data_AF-A0A261AQH6-F1
#
_entry.id   AF-A0A261AQH6-F1
#
_cell.length_a   1.000
_cell.length_b   1.000
_cell.length_c   1.000
_cell.angle_alpha   90.00
_cell.angle_beta   90.00
_cell.angle_gamma   90.00
#
_symmetry.space_group_name_H-M   'P 1'
#
loop_
_entity.id
_entity.type
_entity.pdbx_description
1 polymer ?
#
loop_
_entity_poly.entity_id
_entity_poly.type
_entity_poly.pdbx_seq_one_letter_code
_entity_poly.pdbx_strand_id
1 'polypeptide(L)'
;MIRDGDKEQFLHDLNQFPVASKPFMGVFVAGEEKLFTGKKLDLHIHEDGSNFEEKLEGLRDIHLFKNPEGLEMEIPEDLNLTTLMDFLPQIKVGVINSYTRGTENMKFSELVRLINQKQEREVAWNLLSFEMSHTDCRIAKGFKEPLFVRKNSIVNCLEERLKEESISCLFFKSH
;
A
#
# COMPACT_ATOMS: atom_id res chain seq x y z
N MET A 1 12.18 27.50 12.77
CA MET A 1 11.15 27.35 13.82
C MET A 1 9.85 27.90 13.26
N ILE A 2 8.85 27.04 13.09
CA ILE A 2 7.48 27.49 12.77
C ILE A 2 6.91 28.11 14.04
N ARG A 3 6.30 29.29 13.96
CA ARG A 3 5.73 29.95 15.15
C ARG A 3 4.40 29.27 15.48
N ASP A 4 4.05 29.14 16.76
CA ASP A 4 2.80 28.47 17.17
C ASP A 4 1.55 29.09 16.50
N GLY A 5 1.55 30.41 16.28
CA GLY A 5 0.49 31.11 15.55
C GLY A 5 0.33 30.71 14.07
N ASP A 6 1.40 30.23 13.41
CA ASP A 6 1.35 29.79 12.00
C ASP A 6 0.59 28.45 11.88
N LYS A 7 0.67 27.61 12.91
CA LYS A 7 -0.04 26.32 12.98
C LYS A 7 -1.52 26.51 13.29
N GLU A 8 -1.84 27.42 14.21
CA GLU A 8 -3.22 27.77 14.56
C GLU A 8 -3.98 28.34 13.35
N GLN A 9 -3.36 29.26 12.61
CA GLN A 9 -3.95 29.82 11.39
C GLN A 9 -4.19 28.73 10.33
N PHE A 10 -3.21 27.84 10.13
CA PHE A 10 -3.35 26.74 9.19
C PHE A 10 -4.52 25.79 9.54
N LEU A 11 -4.65 25.43 10.82
CA LEU A 11 -5.77 24.61 11.29
C LEU A 11 -7.11 25.33 11.14
N HIS A 12 -7.14 26.64 11.39
CA HIS A 12 -8.33 27.46 11.18
C HIS A 12 -8.77 27.44 9.71
N ASP A 13 -7.82 27.60 8.78
CA ASP A 13 -8.09 27.63 7.33
C ASP A 13 -8.55 26.26 6.81
N LEU A 14 -7.95 25.17 7.31
CA LEU A 14 -8.39 23.80 7.00
C LEU A 14 -9.83 23.54 7.42
N ASN A 15 -10.21 23.99 8.62
CA ASN A 15 -11.54 23.75 9.19
C ASN A 15 -12.67 24.53 8.48
N GLN A 16 -12.35 25.45 7.56
CA GLN A 16 -13.35 26.13 6.74
C GLN A 16 -13.96 25.22 5.67
N PHE A 17 -13.34 24.07 5.39
CA PHE A 17 -13.74 23.18 4.31
C PHE A 17 -14.06 21.77 4.83
N PRO A 18 -15.04 21.06 4.22
CA PRO A 18 -15.27 19.66 4.54
C PRO A 18 -13.99 18.83 4.35
N VAL A 19 -13.70 17.95 5.31
CA VAL A 19 -12.50 17.09 5.27
C VAL A 19 -12.42 16.34 3.95
N ALA A 20 -11.22 16.32 3.37
CA ALA A 20 -10.87 15.70 2.10
C ALA A 20 -11.47 16.35 0.84
N SER A 21 -12.33 17.37 0.94
CA SER A 21 -12.82 18.10 -0.23
C SER A 21 -11.67 18.75 -1.04
N LYS A 22 -11.90 19.04 -2.33
CA LYS A 22 -10.87 19.66 -3.18
C LYS A 22 -10.29 20.96 -2.59
N PRO A 23 -11.10 21.90 -2.03
CA PRO A 23 -10.57 23.07 -1.32
C PRO A 23 -9.78 22.71 -0.05
N PHE A 24 -10.27 21.74 0.75
CA PHE A 24 -9.55 21.25 1.92
C PHE A 24 -8.15 20.74 1.55
N MET A 25 -8.07 19.91 0.50
CA MET A 25 -6.79 19.36 0.03
C MET A 25 -5.86 20.46 -0.49
N GLY A 26 -6.40 21.51 -1.12
CA GLY A 26 -5.63 22.67 -1.56
C GLY A 26 -4.96 23.40 -0.39
N VAL A 27 -5.67 23.61 0.71
CA VAL A 27 -5.08 24.19 1.94
C VAL A 27 -4.09 23.21 2.56
N PHE A 28 -4.47 21.93 2.70
CA PHE A 28 -3.66 20.90 3.34
C PHE A 28 -2.27 20.78 2.72
N VAL A 29 -2.18 20.61 1.39
CA VAL A 29 -0.90 20.47 0.68
C VAL A 29 -0.01 21.70 0.83
N ALA A 30 -0.59 22.89 0.99
CA ALA A 30 0.17 24.13 1.15
C ALA A 30 0.74 24.36 2.56
N GLY A 31 0.44 23.48 3.52
CA GLY A 31 0.89 23.68 4.91
C GLY A 31 0.97 22.43 5.79
N GLU A 32 0.88 21.22 5.23
CA GLU A 32 0.90 19.98 6.02
C GLU A 32 2.19 19.83 6.83
N GLU A 33 3.31 20.40 6.37
CA GLU A 33 4.58 20.41 7.08
C GLU A 33 4.49 21.07 8.47
N LYS A 34 3.52 21.99 8.64
CA LYS A 34 3.26 22.68 9.91
C LYS A 34 2.66 21.74 10.96
N LEU A 35 1.94 20.70 10.54
CA LEU A 35 1.30 19.73 11.45
C LEU A 35 2.32 18.81 12.12
N PHE A 36 3.37 18.45 11.40
CA PHE A 36 4.35 17.45 11.83
C PHE A 36 5.53 18.05 12.60
N THR A 37 5.52 19.35 12.89
CA THR A 37 6.53 19.96 13.75
C THR A 37 6.36 19.53 15.21
N GLY A 38 7.38 18.89 15.78
CA GLY A 38 7.48 18.60 17.21
C GLY A 38 7.06 17.20 17.68
N LYS A 39 6.42 16.38 16.83
CA LYS A 39 6.22 14.95 17.15
C LYS A 39 7.43 14.17 16.65
N LYS A 40 8.26 13.69 17.57
CA LYS A 40 9.29 12.69 17.25
C LYS A 40 8.56 11.39 16.95
N LEU A 41 8.52 10.99 15.68
CA LEU A 41 8.14 9.64 15.31
C LEU A 41 9.38 8.77 15.52
N ASP A 42 9.27 7.71 16.32
CA ASP A 42 10.33 6.72 16.44
C ASP A 42 10.34 5.88 15.15
N LEU A 43 11.07 6.39 14.17
CA LEU A 43 11.25 5.84 12.84
C LEU A 43 12.72 5.43 12.67
N HIS A 44 12.95 4.15 12.45
CA HIS A 44 14.28 3.63 12.14
C HIS A 44 14.48 3.64 10.62
N ILE A 45 15.39 4.48 10.13
CA ILE A 45 15.68 4.61 8.71
C ILE A 45 16.94 3.79 8.39
N HIS A 46 16.82 2.87 7.44
CA HIS A 46 17.87 1.98 6.97
C HIS A 46 18.13 2.23 5.48
N GLU A 47 19.38 2.10 5.04
CA GLU A 47 19.69 2.18 3.61
C GLU A 47 19.04 1.01 2.85
N ASP A 48 19.24 -0.22 3.35
CA ASP A 48 18.78 -1.48 2.79
C ASP A 48 18.30 -2.45 3.88
N GLY A 49 17.82 -3.61 3.45
CA GLY A 49 17.41 -4.74 4.27
C GLY A 49 18.52 -5.69 4.73
N SER A 50 19.81 -5.43 4.46
CA SER A 50 20.86 -6.35 4.90
C SER A 50 20.85 -6.49 6.43
N ASN A 51 20.92 -7.72 6.94
CA ASN A 51 20.81 -8.05 8.36
C ASN A 51 19.50 -7.53 8.99
N PHE A 52 18.37 -7.61 8.27
CA PHE A 52 17.09 -7.15 8.80
C PHE A 52 16.70 -7.87 10.11
N GLU A 53 17.12 -9.11 10.33
CA GLU A 53 16.84 -9.84 11.56
C GLU A 53 17.39 -9.15 12.81
N GLU A 54 18.57 -8.54 12.70
CA GLU A 54 19.19 -7.75 13.77
C GLU A 54 18.52 -6.38 13.90
N LYS A 55 18.19 -5.74 12.77
CA LYS A 55 17.61 -4.40 12.70
C LYS A 55 16.19 -4.31 13.28
N LEU A 56 15.40 -5.38 13.22
CA LEU A 56 13.95 -5.31 13.43
C LEU A 56 13.51 -5.55 14.88
N GLU A 57 14.39 -5.90 15.83
CA GLU A 57 14.13 -6.07 17.28
C GLU A 57 12.63 -6.32 17.68
N GLY A 58 12.00 -7.36 17.11
CA GLY A 58 10.62 -7.74 17.44
C GLY A 58 9.49 -6.95 16.77
N LEU A 59 9.75 -6.25 15.66
CA LEU A 59 8.77 -5.57 14.78
C LEU A 59 7.86 -4.55 15.48
N ARG A 60 8.34 -3.93 16.57
CA ARG A 60 7.54 -3.01 17.39
C ARG A 60 7.50 -1.58 16.86
N ASP A 61 8.56 -1.18 16.17
CA ASP A 61 8.74 0.18 15.69
C ASP A 61 8.46 0.28 14.20
N ILE A 62 8.42 1.52 13.68
CA ILE A 62 8.28 1.75 12.24
C ILE A 62 9.68 1.76 11.63
N HIS A 63 9.87 0.93 10.60
CA HIS A 63 11.13 0.84 9.86
C HIS A 63 10.93 1.30 8.41
N LEU A 64 11.78 2.23 7.96
CA LEU A 64 11.85 2.67 6.57
C LEU A 64 13.14 2.15 5.94
N PHE A 65 13.01 1.30 4.93
CA PHE A 65 14.11 0.85 4.09
C PHE A 65 14.11 1.67 2.81
N LYS A 66 15.21 2.36 2.51
CA LYS A 66 15.30 3.21 1.30
C LYS A 66 15.34 2.39 0.01
N ASN A 67 15.88 1.17 0.08
CA ASN A 67 15.89 0.22 -1.01
C ASN A 67 15.55 -1.20 -0.51
N PRO A 68 15.06 -2.09 -1.39
CA PRO A 68 14.62 -3.43 -1.00
C PRO A 68 15.73 -4.48 -0.93
N GLU A 69 16.98 -4.14 -1.25
CA GLU A 69 18.10 -5.09 -1.24
C GLU A 69 18.24 -5.72 0.15
N GLY A 70 18.52 -7.03 0.21
CA GLY A 70 18.63 -7.76 1.47
C GLY A 70 17.31 -8.06 2.19
N LEU A 71 16.16 -7.52 1.78
CA LEU A 71 14.85 -7.88 2.36
C LEU A 71 14.29 -9.22 1.86
N GLU A 72 14.92 -9.80 0.83
CA GLU A 72 14.39 -10.95 0.09
C GLU A 72 12.93 -10.73 -0.36
N MET A 73 12.64 -9.48 -0.73
CA MET A 73 11.39 -9.04 -1.35
C MET A 73 11.56 -9.13 -2.87
N GLU A 74 10.52 -9.58 -3.57
CA GLU A 74 10.49 -9.59 -5.03
C GLU A 74 9.35 -8.70 -5.51
N ILE A 75 9.68 -7.74 -6.37
CA ILE A 75 8.70 -6.88 -7.04
C ILE A 75 8.96 -7.02 -8.55
N PRO A 76 7.96 -7.43 -9.37
CA PRO A 76 8.14 -7.49 -10.81
C PRO A 76 8.56 -6.13 -11.38
N GLU A 77 9.68 -6.07 -12.12
CA GLU A 77 10.22 -4.83 -12.70
C GLU A 77 9.22 -4.12 -13.64
N ASP A 78 8.34 -4.89 -14.27
CA ASP A 78 7.32 -4.41 -15.19
C ASP A 78 5.98 -4.12 -14.51
N LEU A 79 5.88 -4.16 -13.18
CA LEU A 79 4.64 -3.86 -12.45
C LEU A 79 4.19 -2.41 -12.68
N ASN A 80 3.14 -2.23 -13.48
CA ASN A 80 2.51 -0.93 -13.73
C ASN A 80 1.04 -1.12 -14.14
N LEU A 81 0.28 -0.02 -14.26
CA LEU A 81 -1.13 -0.09 -14.62
C LEU A 81 -1.37 -0.74 -16.00
N THR A 82 -0.45 -0.59 -16.95
CA THR A 82 -0.55 -1.21 -18.27
C THR A 82 -0.40 -2.72 -18.19
N THR A 83 0.64 -3.22 -17.51
CA THR A 83 0.84 -4.67 -17.34
C THR A 83 -0.29 -5.29 -16.52
N LEU A 84 -0.83 -4.60 -15.53
CA LEU A 84 -2.02 -5.06 -14.80
C LEU A 84 -3.26 -5.15 -15.68
N MET A 85 -3.45 -4.24 -16.65
CA MET A 85 -4.56 -4.30 -17.60
C MET A 85 -4.50 -5.51 -18.52
N ASP A 86 -3.31 -6.02 -18.85
CA ASP A 86 -3.16 -7.20 -19.72
C ASP A 86 -3.73 -8.46 -19.07
N PHE A 87 -3.73 -8.52 -17.73
CA PHE A 87 -4.22 -9.68 -16.99
C PHE A 87 -5.66 -9.50 -16.47
N LEU A 88 -6.08 -8.27 -16.16
CA LEU A 88 -7.30 -8.02 -15.37
C LEU A 88 -8.24 -6.95 -15.95
N PRO A 89 -8.47 -6.87 -17.28
CA PRO A 89 -9.14 -5.70 -17.87
C PRO A 89 -10.63 -5.58 -17.52
N GLN A 90 -11.29 -6.71 -17.23
CA GLN A 90 -12.74 -6.76 -16.96
C GLN A 90 -13.09 -6.91 -15.48
N ILE A 91 -12.10 -6.98 -14.59
CA ILE A 91 -12.36 -7.09 -13.16
C ILE A 91 -12.97 -5.78 -12.66
N LYS A 92 -13.99 -5.91 -11.81
CA LYS A 92 -14.52 -4.77 -11.04
C LYS A 92 -13.74 -4.63 -9.76
N VAL A 93 -13.25 -3.44 -9.49
CA VAL A 93 -12.49 -3.09 -8.30
C VAL A 93 -13.22 -2.02 -7.51
N GLY A 94 -13.12 -2.10 -6.18
CA GLY A 94 -13.64 -1.08 -5.28
C GLY A 94 -12.74 0.14 -5.29
N VAL A 95 -13.25 1.28 -5.76
CA VAL A 95 -12.52 2.54 -5.85
C VAL A 95 -13.15 3.58 -4.93
N ILE A 96 -12.30 4.48 -4.44
CA ILE A 96 -12.70 5.56 -3.55
C ILE A 96 -12.57 6.88 -4.31
N ASN A 97 -13.64 7.67 -4.31
CA ASN A 97 -13.56 9.08 -4.62
C ASN A 97 -12.95 9.80 -3.41
N SER A 98 -11.69 10.21 -3.49
CA SER A 98 -10.98 10.78 -2.33
C SER A 98 -11.60 12.11 -1.85
N TYR A 99 -12.30 12.86 -2.73
CA TYR A 99 -12.91 14.13 -2.37
C TYR A 99 -14.24 13.99 -1.64
N THR A 100 -14.99 12.92 -1.89
CA THR A 100 -16.29 12.65 -1.25
C THR A 100 -16.23 11.53 -0.23
N ARG A 101 -15.14 10.75 -0.25
CA ARG A 101 -14.94 9.51 0.52
C ARG A 101 -15.94 8.41 0.18
N GLY A 102 -16.70 8.58 -0.90
CA GLY A 102 -17.62 7.57 -1.42
C GLY A 102 -16.85 6.43 -2.09
N THR A 103 -17.35 5.21 -1.91
CA THR A 103 -16.85 4.01 -2.58
C THR A 103 -17.78 3.60 -3.71
N GLU A 104 -17.23 3.20 -4.84
CA GLU A 104 -17.99 2.56 -5.92
C GLU A 104 -17.20 1.42 -6.56
N ASN A 105 -17.90 0.55 -7.28
CA ASN A 105 -17.26 -0.52 -8.05
C ASN A 105 -17.12 -0.09 -9.50
N MET A 106 -15.89 -0.07 -10.00
CA MET A 106 -15.55 0.36 -11.35
C MET A 106 -14.78 -0.73 -12.08
N LYS A 107 -14.91 -0.84 -13.41
CA LYS A 107 -14.03 -1.72 -14.18
C LYS A 107 -12.59 -1.22 -14.06
N PHE A 108 -11.63 -2.12 -13.86
CA PHE A 108 -10.21 -1.74 -13.74
C PHE A 108 -9.72 -0.97 -14.98
N SER A 109 -10.12 -1.38 -16.19
CA SER A 109 -9.84 -0.65 -17.44
C SER A 109 -10.37 0.79 -17.45
N GLU A 110 -11.55 1.01 -16.86
CA GLU A 110 -12.12 2.36 -16.74
C GLU A 110 -11.35 3.20 -15.72
N LEU A 111 -10.97 2.61 -14.58
CA LEU A 111 -10.13 3.27 -13.58
C LEU A 111 -8.80 3.71 -14.20
N VAL A 112 -8.11 2.82 -14.91
CA VAL A 112 -6.83 3.14 -15.57
C VAL A 112 -6.99 4.25 -16.60
N ARG A 113 -8.09 4.25 -17.36
CA ARG A 113 -8.41 5.36 -18.28
C ARG A 113 -8.55 6.68 -17.53
N LEU A 114 -9.26 6.72 -16.40
CA LEU A 114 -9.46 7.93 -15.60
C LEU A 114 -8.17 8.41 -14.93
N ILE A 115 -7.35 7.49 -14.40
CA ILE A 115 -6.03 7.80 -13.81
C ILE A 115 -5.04 8.32 -14.86
N ASN A 116 -5.15 7.91 -16.12
CA ASN A 116 -4.25 8.37 -17.19
C ASN A 116 -4.70 9.65 -17.89
N GLN A 117 -5.82 10.27 -17.47
CA GLN A 117 -6.24 11.56 -18.01
C GLN A 117 -5.23 12.66 -17.66
N LYS A 118 -4.77 13.38 -18.70
CA LYS A 118 -3.81 14.50 -18.61
C LYS A 118 -4.46 15.86 -18.34
N GLN A 119 -5.79 15.95 -18.45
CA GLN A 119 -6.56 17.15 -18.16
C GLN A 119 -6.84 17.28 -16.66
N GLU A 120 -7.36 18.42 -16.23
CA GLU A 120 -7.79 18.62 -14.85
C GLU A 120 -8.82 17.55 -14.47
N ARG A 121 -8.55 16.81 -13.39
CA ARG A 121 -9.41 15.73 -12.92
C ARG A 121 -10.46 16.29 -11.97
N GLU A 122 -11.72 16.06 -12.28
CA GLU A 122 -12.83 16.43 -11.39
C GLU A 122 -12.83 15.57 -10.11
N VAL A 123 -12.30 14.33 -10.20
CA VAL A 123 -12.26 13.38 -9.11
C VAL A 123 -10.85 12.82 -8.90
N ALA A 124 -10.45 12.67 -7.63
CA ALA A 124 -9.25 11.96 -7.22
C ALA A 124 -9.59 10.50 -6.88
N TRP A 125 -9.56 9.62 -7.88
CA TRP A 125 -9.79 8.18 -7.70
C TRP A 125 -8.62 7.51 -7.00
N ASN A 126 -8.93 6.67 -6.01
CA ASN A 126 -7.96 5.87 -5.27
C ASN A 126 -8.39 4.40 -5.21
N LEU A 127 -7.46 3.48 -5.40
CA LEU A 127 -7.65 2.04 -5.25
C LEU A 127 -6.72 1.58 -4.13
N LEU A 128 -7.27 1.40 -2.93
CA LEU A 128 -6.49 1.04 -1.74
C LEU A 128 -6.18 -0.46 -1.65
N SER A 129 -7.11 -1.29 -2.10
CA SER A 129 -7.01 -2.73 -1.97
C SER A 129 -7.30 -3.40 -3.30
N PHE A 130 -6.30 -4.10 -3.82
CA PHE A 130 -6.46 -4.98 -4.96
C PHE A 130 -5.70 -6.27 -4.71
N GLU A 131 -6.43 -7.23 -4.14
CA GLU A 131 -5.88 -8.52 -3.73
C GLU A 131 -5.64 -9.41 -4.96
N MET A 132 -4.38 -9.74 -5.21
CA MET A 132 -3.96 -10.51 -6.38
C MET A 132 -3.44 -11.91 -6.05
N SER A 133 -3.31 -12.28 -4.77
CA SER A 133 -2.76 -13.59 -4.36
C SER A 133 -3.49 -14.81 -4.96
N HIS A 134 -4.77 -14.66 -5.30
CA HIS A 134 -5.59 -15.71 -5.93
C HIS A 134 -5.68 -15.60 -7.46
N THR A 135 -4.99 -14.63 -8.06
CA THR A 135 -4.99 -14.43 -9.51
C THR A 135 -3.90 -15.29 -10.15
N ASP A 136 -4.26 -16.13 -11.11
CA ASP A 136 -3.29 -16.90 -11.89
C ASP A 136 -2.62 -16.01 -12.96
N CYS A 137 -1.74 -15.10 -12.53
CA CYS A 137 -0.98 -14.25 -13.43
C CYS A 137 0.50 -14.17 -13.04
N ARG A 138 1.35 -13.82 -14.01
CA ARG A 138 2.80 -13.71 -13.81
C ARG A 138 3.15 -12.69 -12.73
N ILE A 139 2.44 -11.57 -12.70
CA ILE A 139 2.66 -10.49 -11.73
C ILE A 139 2.42 -10.98 -10.30
N ALA A 140 1.29 -11.65 -10.05
CA ALA A 140 0.97 -12.21 -8.73
C ALA A 140 2.01 -13.25 -8.30
N LYS A 141 2.48 -14.10 -9.23
CA LYS A 141 3.49 -15.14 -8.94
C LYS A 141 4.90 -14.58 -8.70
N GLY A 142 5.23 -13.44 -9.31
CA GLY A 142 6.54 -12.79 -9.22
C GLY A 142 6.65 -11.80 -8.07
N PHE A 143 5.55 -11.46 -7.41
CA PHE A 143 5.56 -10.62 -6.22
C PHE A 143 5.78 -11.49 -4.97
N LYS A 144 6.74 -11.12 -4.12
CA LYS A 144 6.95 -11.74 -2.81
C LYS A 144 7.17 -10.66 -1.77
N GLU A 145 6.45 -10.77 -0.66
CA GLU A 145 6.67 -9.91 0.49
C GLU A 145 8.08 -10.12 1.07
N PRO A 146 8.62 -9.14 1.82
CA PRO A 146 9.87 -9.30 2.55
C PRO A 146 9.89 -10.59 3.37
N LEU A 147 11.05 -11.24 3.48
CA LEU A 147 11.17 -12.54 4.14
C LEU A 147 10.69 -12.52 5.59
N PHE A 148 10.97 -11.45 6.35
CA PHE A 148 10.49 -11.34 7.73
C PHE A 148 8.96 -11.32 7.82
N VAL A 149 8.25 -10.77 6.82
CA VAL A 149 6.78 -10.81 6.77
C VAL A 149 6.33 -12.24 6.52
N ARG A 150 6.90 -12.90 5.52
CA ARG A 150 6.54 -14.28 5.16
C ARG A 150 6.78 -15.26 6.32
N LYS A 151 7.91 -15.15 7.02
CA LYS A 151 8.27 -16.01 8.16
C LYS A 151 7.41 -15.80 9.42
N ASN A 152 6.87 -14.60 9.62
CA ASN A 152 6.11 -14.25 10.84
C ASN A 152 4.60 -14.11 10.59
N SER A 153 4.15 -14.21 9.34
CA SER A 153 2.73 -14.20 8.98
C SER A 153 2.05 -15.48 9.47
N ILE A 154 1.11 -15.33 10.39
CA ILE A 154 0.28 -16.44 10.87
C ILE A 154 -0.45 -17.12 9.70
N VAL A 155 -0.92 -16.33 8.71
CA VAL A 155 -1.60 -16.86 7.53
C VAL A 155 -0.65 -17.75 6.73
N ASN A 156 0.56 -17.27 6.42
CA ASN A 156 1.53 -18.05 5.65
C ASN A 156 1.92 -19.34 6.37
N CYS A 157 2.21 -19.26 7.68
CA CYS A 157 2.55 -20.44 8.47
C CYS A 157 1.43 -21.48 8.48
N LEU A 158 0.17 -21.05 8.62
CA LEU A 158 -0.97 -21.95 8.60
C LEU A 158 -1.20 -22.56 7.22
N GLU A 159 -1.09 -21.77 6.15
CA GLU A 159 -1.23 -22.28 4.77
C GLU A 159 -0.15 -23.30 4.40
N GLU A 160 1.10 -23.05 4.77
CA GLU A 160 2.20 -24.00 4.58
C GLU A 160 1.93 -25.30 5.35
N ARG A 161 1.50 -25.18 6.61
CA ARG A 161 1.21 -26.35 7.43
C ARG A 161 0.06 -27.19 6.88
N LEU A 162 -1.00 -26.55 6.41
CA LEU A 162 -2.12 -27.23 5.76
C LEU A 162 -1.71 -27.94 4.46
N LYS A 163 -0.80 -27.33 3.67
CA LYS A 163 -0.24 -27.97 2.47
C LYS A 163 0.55 -29.22 2.85
N GLU A 164 1.44 -29.15 3.83
CA GLU A 164 2.22 -30.32 4.33
C GLU A 164 1.31 -31.47 4.79
N GLU A 165 0.28 -31.17 5.59
CA GLU A 165 -0.66 -32.18 6.09
C GLU A 165 -1.48 -32.80 4.97
N SER A 166 -1.89 -32.02 3.97
CA SER A 166 -2.62 -32.53 2.80
C SER A 166 -1.78 -33.50 1.97
N ILE A 167 -0.49 -33.21 1.79
CA ILE A 167 0.48 -34.06 1.07
C ILE A 167 0.74 -35.35 1.88
N SER A 168 0.93 -35.24 3.19
CA SER A 168 1.08 -36.39 4.08
C SER A 168 -0.13 -37.33 4.00
N CYS A 169 -1.36 -36.79 4.06
CA CYS A 169 -2.59 -37.57 3.94
C CYS A 169 -2.73 -38.29 2.59
N LEU A 170 -2.26 -37.69 1.49
CA LEU A 170 -2.27 -38.34 0.17
C LEU A 170 -1.28 -39.50 0.10
N PHE A 171 -0.11 -39.38 0.73
CA PHE A 171 0.87 -40.46 0.83
C PHE A 171 0.36 -41.68 1.60
N PHE A 172 -0.39 -41.45 2.69
CA PHE A 172 -0.98 -42.52 3.50
C PHE A 172 -2.17 -43.23 2.85
N LYS A 173 -2.85 -42.61 1.87
CA LYS A 173 -3.96 -43.25 1.12
C LYS A 173 -3.51 -44.07 -0.09
N SER A 174 -2.23 -44.02 -0.44
CA SER A 174 -1.67 -44.66 -1.64
C SER A 174 -0.93 -45.98 -1.34
N HIS A 175 -1.04 -46.48 -0.10
CA HIS A 175 -0.50 -47.76 0.38
C HIS A 175 -1.63 -48.54 1.07
#